data_AF-A0A3N7I5H9-F1
#
_entry.id   AF-A0A3N7I5H9-F1
#
_cell.length_a   1.000
_cell.length_b   1.000
_cell.length_c   1.000
_cell.angle_alpha   90.00
_cell.angle_beta   90.00
_cell.angle_gamma   90.00
#
_symmetry.space_group_name_H-M   'P 1'
#
loop_
_entity.id
_entity.type
_entity.pdbx_description
1 polymer ?
#
loop_
_entity_poly.entity_id
_entity_poly.type
_entity_poly.pdbx_seq_one_letter_code
_entity_poly.pdbx_strand_id
1 'polypeptide(L)' 'MISEKELLVNRFISIPKDMGTFNCGAFVAGIVRGVLDGAGFPAVVTAHFVPMEGQHRPRTTILIKFGEEVLRREARLG' A
#
# COMPACT_ATOMS: atom_id res chain seq x y z
N MET A 1 7.43 3.05 3.33
CA MET A 1 6.65 1.85 2.96
C MET A 1 5.97 1.30 4.20
N ILE A 2 4.79 0.70 4.07
CA ILE A 2 4.05 0.07 5.17
C ILE A 2 3.87 -1.41 4.80
N SER A 3 4.29 -2.33 5.66
CA SER A 3 4.24 -3.77 5.38
C SER A 3 3.33 -4.46 6.38
N GLU A 4 2.33 -5.18 5.87
CA GLU A 4 1.34 -5.90 6.67
C GLU A 4 1.37 -7.39 6.32
N LYS A 5 1.35 -8.23 7.35
CA LYS A 5 1.33 -9.69 7.21
C LYS A 5 -0.09 -10.20 6.95
N GLU A 6 -1.07 -9.67 7.67
CA GLU A 6 -2.48 -10.01 7.49
C GLU A 6 -3.31 -8.74 7.35
N LEU A 7 -3.47 -8.27 6.11
CA LEU A 7 -4.37 -7.16 5.83
C LEU A 7 -5.79 -7.52 6.27
N LEU A 8 -6.45 -6.62 7.01
CA LEU A 8 -7.82 -6.81 7.50
C LEU A 8 -8.80 -7.14 6.36
N VAL A 9 -8.60 -6.57 5.17
CA VAL A 9 -9.44 -6.85 4.00
C VAL A 9 -9.34 -8.29 3.51
N ASN A 10 -8.21 -8.98 3.73
CA ASN A 10 -8.04 -10.38 3.37
C ASN A 10 -8.84 -11.33 4.28
N ARG A 11 -9.37 -10.84 5.42
CA ARG A 11 -10.30 -11.62 6.25
C ARG A 11 -11.70 -11.72 5.66
N PHE A 12 -12.10 -10.72 4.86
CA PHE A 12 -13.47 -10.59 4.37
C PHE A 12 -13.59 -10.75 2.86
N ILE A 13 -12.46 -10.73 2.14
CA ILE A 13 -12.40 -10.90 0.69
C ILE A 13 -11.58 -12.15 0.37
N SER A 14 -12.25 -13.14 -0.23
CA SER A 14 -11.59 -14.35 -0.75
C SER A 14 -11.15 -14.11 -2.19
N ILE A 15 -9.94 -14.54 -2.54
CA ILE A 15 -9.41 -14.43 -3.90
C ILE A 15 -9.68 -15.76 -4.62
N PRO A 16 -10.38 -15.77 -5.77
CA PRO A 16 -10.54 -16.96 -6.59
C PRO A 16 -9.18 -17.56 -7.00
N LYS A 17 -9.09 -18.90 -7.10
CA LYS A 17 -7.82 -19.60 -7.38
C LYS A 17 -7.18 -19.21 -8.72
N ASP A 18 -8.00 -18.81 -9.67
CA ASP A 18 -7.67 -18.32 -11.01
C ASP A 18 -7.22 -16.85 -11.03
N MET A 19 -7.45 -16.09 -9.95
CA MET A 19 -7.04 -14.69 -9.79
C MET A 19 -5.83 -14.54 -8.86
N GLY A 20 -4.87 -15.47 -8.94
CA GLY A 20 -3.74 -15.58 -8.00
C GLY A 20 -2.83 -14.36 -7.88
N THR A 21 -2.87 -13.42 -8.82
CA THR A 21 -2.11 -12.14 -8.76
C THR A 21 -2.93 -10.97 -8.21
N PHE A 22 -4.23 -11.15 -7.96
CA PHE A 22 -5.10 -10.09 -7.46
C PHE A 22 -4.76 -9.75 -6.01
N ASN A 23 -4.32 -8.52 -5.76
CA ASN A 23 -3.99 -8.06 -4.41
C ASN A 23 -5.09 -7.15 -3.87
N CYS A 24 -5.90 -7.65 -2.94
CA CYS A 24 -6.93 -6.86 -2.24
C CYS A 24 -6.34 -5.65 -1.49
N GLY A 25 -5.04 -5.66 -1.19
CA GLY A 25 -4.32 -4.50 -0.67
C GLY A 25 -4.35 -3.28 -1.60
N ALA A 26 -4.65 -3.45 -2.90
CA ALA A 26 -4.86 -2.32 -3.81
C ALA A 26 -6.02 -1.41 -3.36
N PHE A 27 -7.07 -1.98 -2.76
CA PHE A 27 -8.16 -1.20 -2.17
C PHE A 27 -7.65 -0.35 -0.99
N VAL A 28 -6.85 -0.95 -0.10
CA VAL A 28 -6.23 -0.25 1.03
C VAL A 28 -5.25 0.83 0.55
N ALA A 29 -4.46 0.56 -0.50
CA ALA A 29 -3.59 1.55 -1.14
C ALA A 29 -4.40 2.77 -1.65
N GLY A 30 -5.59 2.55 -2.22
CA GLY A 30 -6.50 3.61 -2.62
C GLY A 30 -6.99 4.46 -1.45
N ILE A 31 -7.36 3.83 -0.31
CA ILE A 31 -7.74 4.56 0.91
C ILE A 31 -6.58 5.42 1.41
N VAL A 32 -5.37 4.85 1.51
CA VAL A 32 -4.17 5.58 1.94
C VAL A 32 -3.90 6.76 1.02
N ARG A 33 -4.00 6.57 -0.30
CA ARG A 33 -3.87 7.67 -1.28
C ARG A 33 -4.90 8.76 -1.03
N GLY A 34 -6.18 8.42 -0.87
CA GLY A 34 -7.23 9.40 -0.65
C GLY A 34 -7.03 10.22 0.62
N VAL A 35 -6.57 9.58 1.70
CA VAL A 35 -6.22 10.28 2.96
C VAL A 35 -5.05 11.24 2.75
N LEU A 36 -3.99 10.81 2.05
CA LEU A 36 -2.83 11.65 1.76
C LEU A 36 -3.19 12.83 0.87
N ASP A 37 -3.99 12.61 -0.18
CA ASP A 37 -4.49 13.68 -1.06
C ASP A 37 -5.34 14.67 -0.27
N GLY A 38 -6.27 14.21 0.57
CA GLY A 38 -7.12 15.06 1.42
C GLY A 38 -6.35 15.84 2.50
N ALA A 39 -5.22 15.31 2.96
CA ALA A 39 -4.33 15.98 3.89
C ALA A 39 -3.33 16.95 3.20
N GLY A 40 -3.36 17.04 1.86
CA GLY A 40 -2.43 17.89 1.10
C GLY A 40 -1.01 17.34 0.99
N PHE A 41 -0.86 16.01 1.01
CA PHE A 41 0.39 15.27 0.81
C PHE A 41 0.26 14.32 -0.41
N PRO A 42 0.02 14.84 -1.61
CA PRO A 42 -0.19 14.03 -2.81
C PRO A 42 0.90 12.97 -2.99
N ALA A 43 0.47 11.75 -3.31
CA ALA A 43 1.36 10.60 -3.46
C ALA A 43 0.80 9.55 -4.43
N VAL A 44 1.72 8.83 -5.08
CA VAL A 44 1.40 7.57 -5.75
C VAL A 44 1.50 6.45 -4.72
N VAL A 45 0.41 5.70 -4.53
CA VAL A 45 0.33 4.61 -3.57
C VAL A 45 -0.05 3.32 -4.28
N THR A 46 0.74 2.27 -4.07
CA THR A 46 0.55 0.95 -4.71
C THR A 46 0.69 -0.18 -3.69
N ALA A 47 0.04 -1.31 -3.96
CA ALA A 47 0.16 -2.51 -3.14
C ALA A 47 0.94 -3.60 -3.88
N HIS A 48 1.89 -4.23 -3.21
CA HIS A 48 2.75 -5.26 -3.77
C HIS A 48 2.79 -6.48 -2.85
N PHE A 49 2.80 -7.67 -3.44
CA PHE A 49 3.15 -8.88 -2.70
C PHE A 49 4.66 -8.98 -2.59
N VAL A 50 5.15 -9.12 -1.36
CA VAL A 50 6.57 -9.28 -1.06
C VAL A 50 6.76 -10.68 -0.47
N PRO A 51 7.47 -11.57 -1.18
CA PRO A 51 7.85 -12.88 -0.63
C PRO A 51 8.70 -12.70 0.63
N MET A 52 8.47 -13.54 1.64
CA MET A 52 9.28 -13.58 2.85
C MET A 52 9.80 -15.00 3.07
N GLU A 53 11.11 -15.13 3.28
CA GLU A 53 11.72 -16.41 3.59
C GLU A 53 11.07 -17.03 4.84
N GLY A 54 10.75 -18.33 4.76
CA GLY A 54 10.08 -19.05 5.84
C GLY A 54 8.57 -18.79 5.97
N GLN A 55 7.93 -18.02 5.09
CA GLN A 55 6.46 -17.82 5.10
C GLN A 55 5.79 -18.43 3.88
N HIS A 56 4.75 -19.24 4.13
CA HIS A 56 3.95 -19.87 3.06
C HIS A 56 3.08 -18.88 2.28
N ARG A 57 2.80 -17.70 2.86
CA ARG A 57 2.02 -16.64 2.23
C ARG A 57 2.87 -15.36 2.10
N PRO A 58 2.83 -14.66 0.95
CA PRO A 58 3.53 -13.40 0.80
C PRO A 58 2.92 -12.32 1.70
N ARG A 59 3.74 -11.37 2.15
CA ARG A 59 3.25 -10.16 2.82
C ARG A 59 2.73 -9.18 1.80
N THR A 60 1.83 -8.29 2.22
CA THR A 60 1.44 -7.15 1.39
C THR A 60 2.14 -5.89 1.88
N THR A 61 2.82 -5.21 0.96
CA THR A 61 3.47 -3.92 1.21
C THR A 61 2.77 -2.82 0.44
N ILE A 62 2.37 -1.78 1.15
CA ILE A 62 1.91 -0.52 0.60
C ILE A 62 3.13 0.38 0.37
N LEU A 63 3.48 0.60 -0.89
CA LEU A 63 4.52 1.52 -1.30
C LEU A 63 3.90 2.90 -1.48
N ILE A 64 4.50 3.90 -0.85
CA ILE A 64 4.05 5.30 -0.90
C ILE A 64 5.19 6.10 -1.50
N LYS A 65 4.95 6.74 -2.64
CA LYS A 65 5.87 7.65 -3.31
C LYS A 65 5.25 9.03 -3.33
N PHE A 66 5.72 9.89 -2.42
CA PHE A 66 5.28 11.28 -2.33
C PHE A 66 5.65 12.07 -3.59
N GLY A 67 4.80 13.05 -3.92
CA GLY A 67 5.10 14.05 -4.93
C GLY A 67 6.32 14.89 -4.55
N GLU A 68 7.01 15.41 -5.55
CA GLU A 68 8.21 16.22 -5.35
C GLU A 68 7.90 17.50 -4.55
N GLU A 69 6.71 18.06 -4.73
CA GLU A 69 6.18 19.21 -3.99
C GLU A 69 6.08 18.95 -2.49
N VAL A 70 5.75 17.72 -2.09
CA VAL A 70 5.67 17.33 -0.67
C VAL A 70 7.08 17.29 -0.08
N LEU A 71 8.03 16.68 -0.79
CA LEU A 71 9.42 16.60 -0.37
C LEU A 71 10.08 17.99 -0.29
N ARG A 72 9.82 18.86 -1.27
CA ARG A 72 10.30 20.25 -1.27
C ARG A 72 9.70 21.06 -0.13
N ARG A 73 8.41 20.87 0.20
CA ARG A 73 7.77 21.52 1.35
C ARG A 73 8.42 21.07 2.66
N GLU A 74 8.62 19.77 2.83
CA GLU A 74 9.28 19.20 4.00
C GLU A 74 10.70 19.76 4.16
N ALA A 75 11.51 19.75 3.09
CA ALA A 75 12.88 20.27 3.14
C ALA A 75 12.99 21.77 3.47
N ARG A 76 11.92 22.56 3.31
CA ARG A 76 11.86 23.97 3.72
C ARG A 76 11.41 24.16 5.16
N LEU A 77 10.60 23.23 5.67
CA LEU A 77 10.05 23.26 7.03
C LEU A 77 10.92 22.49 8.03
N GLY A 78 11.84 21.66 7.53
CA GLY A 78 12.84 20.91 8.29
C GLY A 78 14.01 21.76 8.73
#